data_AF-A0A7S2YWW5-F1
#
_entry.id   AF-A0A7S2YWW5-F1
#
_cell.length_a   1.000
_cell.length_b   1.000
_cell.length_c   1.000
_cell.angle_alpha   90.00
_cell.angle_beta   90.00
_cell.angle_gamma   90.00
#
_symmetry.space_group_name_H-M   'P 1'
#
loop_
_entity.id
_entity.type
_entity.pdbx_description
1 polymer ?
#
loop_
_entity_poly.entity_id
_entity_poly.type
_entity_poly.pdbx_seq_one_letter_code
_entity_poly.pdbx_strand_id
1 'polypeptide(L)'
;PGPIPVGEVAAAQPLDPAFAEREFEAAADEYDVAPGLRRFLWKLSCHEISESCARTGHFQPVDATMQGTRPLYEAATYGALCGNLRPVLRVCSSWEDVLWAYCRSLLEQRVDDAVGDALPPSSQAKSVWLGQRPTGGQPKTMREIFESMEAFSPADGSLQGGGEGAGAAHPGGQQQVAQERQQMQRQVQVSLILKDYPSLMEGLRRWVLHPSDHAV
;
A
#
# COMPACT_ATOMS: atom_id res chain seq x y z
N PRO A 1 35.47 6.82 35.04
CA PRO A 1 35.29 5.93 33.88
C PRO A 1 35.95 4.57 34.13
N GLY A 2 35.16 3.62 34.64
CA GLY A 2 35.59 2.21 34.76
C GLY A 2 35.45 1.50 33.40
N PRO A 3 36.19 0.39 33.18
CA PRO A 3 36.14 -0.33 31.91
C PRO A 3 34.75 -0.94 31.68
N ILE A 4 34.20 -0.72 30.50
CA ILE A 4 32.94 -1.32 30.05
C ILE A 4 33.21 -2.81 29.78
N PRO A 5 32.50 -3.74 30.43
CA PRO A 5 32.69 -5.16 30.19
C PRO A 5 32.12 -5.53 28.81
N VAL A 6 32.94 -6.16 27.96
CA VAL A 6 32.52 -6.73 26.68
C VAL A 6 32.69 -8.26 26.77
N GLY A 7 31.61 -9.01 26.55
CA GLY A 7 31.59 -10.47 26.59
C GLY A 7 30.31 -11.04 27.23
N GLU A 8 30.22 -12.37 27.36
CA GLU A 8 29.05 -13.12 27.85
C GLU A 8 28.50 -12.63 29.21
N VAL A 9 29.32 -11.96 30.01
CA VAL A 9 28.92 -11.35 31.29
C VAL A 9 27.94 -10.17 31.10
N ALA A 10 27.98 -9.47 29.96
CA ALA A 10 27.00 -8.42 29.62
C ALA A 10 25.63 -9.00 29.23
N ALA A 11 25.59 -10.23 28.69
CA ALA A 11 24.36 -10.88 28.23
C ALA A 11 23.53 -11.48 29.40
N ALA A 12 24.11 -11.61 30.59
CA ALA A 12 23.48 -12.23 31.75
C ALA A 12 22.84 -11.24 32.73
N GLN A 13 22.95 -9.92 32.49
CA GLN A 13 22.20 -8.96 33.30
C GLN A 13 20.73 -8.93 32.85
N PRO A 14 19.77 -8.99 33.79
CA PRO A 14 18.37 -8.75 33.47
C PRO A 14 18.26 -7.29 32.99
N LEU A 15 18.25 -7.11 31.68
CA LEU A 15 17.98 -5.83 31.04
C LEU A 15 16.58 -5.42 31.46
N ASP A 16 16.49 -4.42 32.32
CA ASP A 16 15.24 -3.71 32.55
C ASP A 16 14.79 -3.16 31.18
N PRO A 17 13.67 -3.65 30.61
CA PRO A 17 13.26 -3.26 29.26
C PRO A 17 13.08 -1.75 29.13
N ALA A 18 12.69 -1.07 30.21
CA ALA A 18 12.54 0.38 30.22
C ALA A 18 13.89 1.13 30.25
N PHE A 19 14.93 0.53 30.82
CA PHE A 19 16.29 1.07 30.81
C PHE A 19 16.94 0.85 29.43
N ALA A 20 16.79 -0.34 28.86
CA ALA A 20 17.30 -0.65 27.52
C ALA A 20 16.64 0.22 26.44
N GLU A 21 15.33 0.46 26.53
CA GLU A 21 14.60 1.34 25.62
C GLU A 21 15.07 2.79 25.75
N ARG A 22 15.31 3.28 26.98
CA ARG A 22 15.89 4.61 27.21
C ARG A 22 17.34 4.74 26.75
N GLU A 23 18.17 3.72 26.93
CA GLU A 23 19.55 3.72 26.42
C GLU A 23 19.57 3.67 24.89
N PHE A 24 18.69 2.90 24.25
CA PHE A 24 18.53 2.88 22.80
C PHE A 24 18.04 4.23 22.26
N GLU A 25 17.07 4.86 22.92
CA GLU A 25 16.55 6.17 22.56
C GLU A 25 17.59 7.27 22.77
N ALA A 26 18.31 7.24 23.90
CA ALA A 26 19.41 8.15 24.18
C ALA A 26 20.59 7.98 23.21
N ALA A 27 20.97 6.74 22.86
CA ALA A 27 22.01 6.46 21.87
C ALA A 27 21.57 6.85 20.44
N ALA A 28 20.28 6.75 20.15
CA ALA A 28 19.70 7.22 18.88
C ALA A 28 19.69 8.75 18.78
N ASP A 29 19.59 9.45 19.92
CA ASP A 29 19.69 10.92 20.02
C ASP A 29 21.14 11.42 20.12
N GLU A 30 22.08 10.61 20.62
CA GLU A 30 23.51 10.96 20.75
C GLU A 30 24.21 11.08 19.39
N TYR A 31 23.72 10.35 18.39
CA TYR A 31 23.99 10.69 17.01
C TYR A 31 22.97 11.74 16.58
N ASP A 32 23.47 12.98 16.43
CA ASP A 32 22.80 14.14 15.85
C ASP A 32 22.48 13.89 14.35
N VAL A 33 21.71 12.83 14.09
CA VAL A 33 21.28 12.39 12.78
C VAL A 33 20.36 13.49 12.28
N ALA A 34 20.82 14.22 11.27
CA ALA A 34 20.11 15.36 10.68
C ALA A 34 18.59 15.12 10.62
N PRO A 35 17.75 16.13 10.89
CA PRO A 35 16.29 15.96 10.92
C PRO A 35 15.82 15.17 9.68
N GLY A 36 14.93 14.21 9.88
CA GLY A 36 14.38 13.36 8.81
C GLY A 36 15.28 12.21 8.31
N LEU A 37 16.58 12.19 8.59
CA LEU A 37 17.48 11.11 8.09
C LEU A 37 17.13 9.74 8.71
N ARG A 38 16.79 9.67 10.01
CA ARG A 38 16.32 8.42 10.64
C ARG A 38 15.08 7.85 9.94
N ARG A 39 14.09 8.71 9.65
CA ARG A 39 12.86 8.33 8.93
C ARG A 39 13.19 7.80 7.54
N PHE A 40 14.04 8.49 6.78
CA PHE A 40 14.39 8.10 5.42
C PHE A 40 15.21 6.82 5.36
N LEU A 41 16.14 6.61 6.30
CA LEU A 41 16.87 5.34 6.42
C LEU A 41 15.92 4.19 6.73
N TRP A 42 15.01 4.37 7.70
CA TRP A 42 14.01 3.36 8.02
C TRP A 42 13.12 3.02 6.81
N LYS A 43 12.65 4.04 6.07
CA LYS A 43 11.86 3.84 4.85
C LYS A 43 12.63 3.08 3.76
N LEU A 44 13.91 3.40 3.58
CA LEU A 44 14.78 2.67 2.66
C LEU A 44 14.92 1.20 3.07
N SER A 45 15.14 0.92 4.36
CA SER A 45 15.17 -0.46 4.86
C SER A 45 13.85 -1.20 4.58
N CYS A 46 12.71 -0.58 4.88
CA CYS A 46 11.40 -1.16 4.56
C CYS A 46 11.23 -1.42 3.05
N HIS A 47 11.66 -0.49 2.20
CA HIS A 47 11.60 -0.64 0.76
C HIS A 47 12.44 -1.83 0.27
N GLU A 48 13.70 -1.94 0.73
CA GLU A 48 14.57 -3.04 0.34
C GLU A 48 14.05 -4.40 0.81
N ILE A 49 13.51 -4.49 2.03
CA ILE A 49 12.87 -5.72 2.52
C ILE A 49 11.65 -6.05 1.65
N SER A 50 10.79 -5.07 1.38
CA SER A 50 9.60 -5.22 0.55
C SER A 50 9.92 -5.73 -0.86
N GLU A 51 10.94 -5.14 -1.51
CA GLU A 51 11.40 -5.58 -2.84
C GLU A 51 12.12 -6.93 -2.80
N SER A 52 12.92 -7.20 -1.77
CA SER A 52 13.59 -8.49 -1.60
C SER A 52 12.57 -9.63 -1.48
N CYS A 53 11.60 -9.49 -0.58
CA CYS A 53 10.53 -10.47 -0.37
C CYS A 53 9.66 -10.63 -1.63
N ALA A 54 9.41 -9.54 -2.36
CA ALA A 54 8.66 -9.55 -3.62
C ALA A 54 9.41 -10.21 -4.79
N ARG A 55 10.75 -10.21 -4.78
CA ARG A 55 11.62 -10.91 -5.75
C ARG A 55 11.74 -12.41 -5.45
N THR A 56 11.87 -12.78 -4.18
CA THR A 56 11.92 -14.19 -3.75
C THR A 56 10.59 -14.92 -3.88
N GLY A 57 9.46 -14.21 -3.99
CA GLY A 57 8.13 -14.77 -4.22
C GLY A 57 7.88 -15.40 -5.61
N HIS A 58 8.93 -15.64 -6.41
CA HIS A 58 8.86 -16.35 -7.69
C HIS A 58 9.18 -17.85 -7.51
N PHE A 59 8.51 -18.52 -6.57
CA PHE A 59 8.63 -19.97 -6.38
C PHE A 59 7.27 -20.63 -6.61
N GLN A 60 7.33 -21.75 -7.32
CA GLN A 60 6.21 -22.58 -7.79
C GLN A 60 5.13 -22.83 -6.73
N PRO A 61 3.89 -23.18 -7.15
CA PRO A 61 2.88 -23.72 -6.25
C PRO A 61 3.30 -25.15 -5.85
N VAL A 62 4.28 -25.25 -4.95
CA VAL A 62 4.61 -26.52 -4.29
C VAL A 62 4.14 -26.39 -2.86
N ASP A 63 3.01 -27.06 -2.65
CA ASP A 63 2.39 -27.43 -1.38
C ASP A 63 1.72 -26.31 -0.57
N ALA A 64 0.41 -26.48 -0.41
CA ALA A 64 -0.55 -25.70 0.37
C ALA A 64 -0.32 -25.78 1.90
N THR A 65 0.93 -25.64 2.33
CA THR A 65 1.27 -25.39 3.73
C THR A 65 1.53 -23.90 3.90
N MET A 66 1.13 -23.33 5.05
CA MET A 66 1.11 -21.88 5.38
C MET A 66 2.46 -21.11 5.26
N GLN A 67 3.47 -21.65 4.58
CA GLN A 67 4.79 -21.06 4.42
C GLN A 67 4.94 -20.25 3.13
N GLY A 68 4.22 -20.57 2.05
CA GLY A 68 4.34 -19.88 0.75
C GLY A 68 3.70 -18.49 0.68
N THR A 69 2.75 -18.17 1.56
CA THR A 69 2.06 -16.86 1.60
C THR A 69 2.74 -15.83 2.51
N ARG A 70 3.58 -16.26 3.47
CA ARG A 70 4.27 -15.37 4.41
C ARG A 70 5.12 -14.31 3.70
N PRO A 71 5.91 -14.63 2.66
CA PRO A 71 6.74 -13.63 1.99
C PRO A 71 5.92 -12.54 1.27
N LEU A 72 4.71 -12.86 0.80
CA LEU A 72 3.83 -11.91 0.11
C LEU A 72 3.23 -10.88 1.08
N TYR A 73 2.68 -11.34 2.20
CA TYR A 73 2.12 -10.44 3.21
C TYR A 73 3.20 -9.65 3.94
N GLU A 74 4.38 -10.22 4.14
CA GLU A 74 5.54 -9.50 4.65
C GLU A 74 5.98 -8.39 3.68
N ALA A 75 6.13 -8.71 2.39
CA ALA A 75 6.44 -7.72 1.36
C ALA A 75 5.40 -6.60 1.32
N ALA A 76 4.11 -6.95 1.39
CA ALA A 76 3.02 -5.99 1.42
C ALA A 76 3.02 -5.13 2.68
N THR A 77 3.33 -5.70 3.84
CA THR A 77 3.41 -4.96 5.12
C THR A 77 4.49 -3.89 5.05
N TYR A 78 5.71 -4.28 4.67
CA TYR A 78 6.80 -3.32 4.52
C TYR A 78 6.54 -2.32 3.38
N GLY A 79 5.86 -2.75 2.32
CA GLY A 79 5.45 -1.88 1.22
C GLY A 79 4.44 -0.82 1.68
N ALA A 80 3.45 -1.19 2.49
CA ALA A 80 2.47 -0.25 3.05
C ALA A 80 3.09 0.74 4.04
N LEU A 81 4.15 0.34 4.74
CA LEU A 81 4.90 1.18 5.67
C LEU A 81 5.73 2.25 4.95
N CYS A 82 6.33 1.93 3.80
CA CYS A 82 7.18 2.87 3.07
C CYS A 82 6.50 3.55 1.86
N GLY A 83 5.30 3.11 1.47
CA GLY A 83 4.59 3.60 0.28
C GLY A 83 4.98 2.87 -1.01
N ASN A 84 5.55 1.67 -0.93
CA ASN A 84 5.76 0.82 -2.10
C ASN A 84 4.45 0.09 -2.45
N LEU A 85 3.75 0.60 -3.45
CA LEU A 85 2.44 0.11 -3.87
C LEU A 85 2.47 -1.30 -4.48
N ARG A 86 3.54 -1.65 -5.21
CA ARG A 86 3.55 -2.85 -6.06
C ARG A 86 3.34 -4.14 -5.24
N PRO A 87 4.03 -4.37 -4.11
CA PRO A 87 3.80 -5.56 -3.29
C PRO A 87 2.45 -5.54 -2.56
N VAL A 88 1.94 -4.35 -2.23
CA VAL A 88 0.62 -4.20 -1.57
C VAL A 88 -0.51 -4.63 -2.51
N LEU A 89 -0.46 -4.22 -3.78
CA LEU A 89 -1.49 -4.58 -4.77
C LEU A 89 -1.61 -6.10 -4.97
N ARG A 90 -0.53 -6.87 -4.76
CA ARG A 90 -0.55 -8.34 -4.90
C ARG A 90 -1.41 -9.05 -3.86
N VAL A 91 -1.69 -8.41 -2.73
CA VAL A 91 -2.50 -8.99 -1.64
C VAL A 91 -3.89 -8.35 -1.55
N CYS A 92 -4.16 -7.31 -2.35
CA CYS A 92 -5.47 -6.67 -2.41
C CYS A 92 -6.50 -7.59 -3.07
N SER A 93 -7.69 -7.70 -2.48
CA SER A 93 -8.76 -8.61 -2.93
C SER A 93 -10.03 -7.88 -3.33
N SER A 94 -10.23 -6.68 -2.78
CA SER A 94 -11.39 -5.83 -3.04
C SER A 94 -11.00 -4.50 -3.69
N TRP A 95 -11.99 -3.81 -4.26
CA TRP A 95 -11.80 -2.46 -4.80
C TRP A 95 -11.36 -1.49 -3.70
N GLU A 96 -11.91 -1.65 -2.49
CA GLU A 96 -11.59 -0.88 -1.30
C GLU A 96 -10.13 -1.09 -0.87
N ASP A 97 -9.62 -2.34 -0.92
CA ASP A 97 -8.21 -2.65 -0.62
C ASP A 97 -7.27 -1.94 -1.60
N VAL A 98 -7.61 -1.99 -2.89
CA VAL A 98 -6.83 -1.35 -3.96
C VAL A 98 -6.86 0.17 -3.80
N LEU A 99 -8.03 0.76 -3.54
CA LEU A 99 -8.16 2.20 -3.28
C LEU A 99 -7.32 2.63 -2.08
N TRP A 100 -7.39 1.86 -0.99
CA TRP A 100 -6.60 2.10 0.20
C TRP A 100 -5.11 2.05 -0.11
N ALA A 101 -4.64 1.05 -0.87
CA ALA A 101 -3.23 0.91 -1.23
C ALA A 101 -2.71 2.12 -2.01
N TYR A 102 -3.46 2.58 -3.02
CA TYR A 102 -3.14 3.77 -3.80
C TYR A 102 -3.14 5.04 -2.93
N CYS A 103 -4.19 5.26 -2.12
CA CYS A 103 -4.28 6.40 -1.21
C CYS A 103 -3.12 6.41 -0.20
N ARG A 104 -2.78 5.23 0.34
CA ARG A 104 -1.70 5.04 1.30
C ARG A 104 -0.34 5.39 0.70
N SER A 105 -0.08 4.92 -0.52
CA SER A 105 1.13 5.29 -1.28
C SER A 105 1.20 6.79 -1.50
N LEU A 106 0.13 7.41 -2.03
CA LEU A 106 0.08 8.85 -2.26
C LEU A 106 0.31 9.66 -0.96
N LEU A 107 -0.30 9.23 0.15
CA LEU A 107 -0.09 9.85 1.45
C LEU A 107 1.39 9.80 1.87
N GLU A 108 2.04 8.63 1.77
CA GLU A 108 3.46 8.49 2.08
C GLU A 108 4.33 9.42 1.22
N GLN A 109 4.01 9.56 -0.06
CA GLN A 109 4.72 10.50 -0.94
C GLN A 109 4.57 11.94 -0.46
N ARG A 110 3.35 12.39 -0.15
CA ARG A 110 3.10 13.76 0.32
C ARG A 110 3.77 14.06 1.66
N VAL A 111 3.80 13.07 2.57
CA VAL A 111 4.51 13.19 3.85
C VAL A 111 6.00 13.29 3.61
N ASP A 112 6.58 12.47 2.73
CA ASP A 112 8.00 12.55 2.42
C ASP A 112 8.40 13.88 1.79
N ASP A 113 7.59 14.39 0.87
CA ASP A 113 7.79 15.68 0.23
C ASP A 113 7.74 16.80 1.27
N ALA A 114 6.72 16.80 2.16
CA ALA A 114 6.58 17.78 3.24
C ALA A 114 7.72 17.71 4.28
N VAL A 115 8.15 16.50 4.65
CA VAL A 115 9.32 16.31 5.52
C VAL A 115 10.55 16.85 4.81
N GLY A 116 10.75 16.51 3.54
CA GLY A 116 11.84 17.03 2.72
C GLY A 116 11.87 18.55 2.67
N ASP A 117 10.74 19.20 2.44
CA ASP A 117 10.64 20.66 2.38
C ASP A 117 10.97 21.33 3.72
N ALA A 118 10.68 20.67 4.85
CA ALA A 118 11.03 21.15 6.17
C ALA A 118 12.53 20.98 6.52
N LEU A 119 13.30 20.22 5.73
CA LEU A 119 14.73 20.01 5.98
C LEU A 119 15.59 21.17 5.51
N PRO A 120 16.70 21.47 6.22
CA PRO A 120 17.65 22.48 5.76
C PRO A 120 18.26 22.08 4.41
N PRO A 121 18.59 23.03 3.51
CA PRO A 121 19.16 22.74 2.19
C PRO A 121 20.49 21.96 2.24
N SER A 122 21.24 22.08 3.34
CA SER A 122 22.48 21.33 3.59
C SER A 122 22.26 19.87 4.01
N SER A 123 21.01 19.45 4.25
CA SER A 123 20.70 18.09 4.68
C SER A 123 20.91 17.10 3.55
N GLN A 124 21.78 16.12 3.78
CA GLN A 124 21.99 14.99 2.86
C GLN A 124 20.83 13.98 2.90
N ALA A 125 19.92 14.10 3.87
CA ALA A 125 18.83 13.15 4.09
C ALA A 125 17.91 12.97 2.86
N LYS A 126 17.70 14.04 2.08
CA LYS A 126 16.89 13.98 0.86
C LYS A 126 17.46 12.99 -0.16
N SER A 127 18.78 12.90 -0.29
CA SER A 127 19.45 12.02 -1.25
C SER A 127 19.28 10.54 -0.93
N VAL A 128 19.09 10.19 0.35
CA VAL A 128 18.96 8.81 0.83
C VAL A 128 17.66 8.18 0.34
N TRP A 129 16.54 8.91 0.43
CA TRP A 129 15.22 8.37 0.08
C TRP A 129 14.57 9.07 -1.10
N LEU A 130 14.43 10.41 -1.09
CA LEU A 130 13.73 11.13 -2.14
C LEU A 130 14.40 10.96 -3.52
N GLY A 131 15.73 10.86 -3.54
CA GLY A 131 16.49 10.57 -4.77
C GLY A 131 16.38 9.14 -5.28
N GLN A 132 16.01 8.18 -4.41
CA GLN A 132 15.96 6.75 -4.73
C GLN A 132 14.53 6.19 -4.80
N ARG A 133 13.52 6.99 -4.43
CA ARG A 133 12.11 6.58 -4.39
C ARG A 133 11.66 6.13 -5.78
N PRO A 134 10.86 5.04 -5.89
CA PRO A 134 10.20 4.69 -7.14
C PRO A 134 9.28 5.83 -7.60
N THR A 135 9.67 6.54 -8.66
CA THR A 135 8.90 7.65 -9.24
C THR A 135 8.01 7.21 -10.40
N GLY A 136 8.27 6.04 -10.98
CA GLY A 136 7.51 5.50 -12.12
C GLY A 136 6.21 4.81 -11.69
N GLY A 137 5.08 5.27 -12.23
CA GLY A 137 3.79 4.57 -12.14
C GLY A 137 3.00 4.73 -10.85
N GLN A 138 3.37 5.67 -9.97
CA GLN A 138 2.56 6.03 -8.80
C GLN A 138 1.66 7.23 -9.14
N PRO A 139 0.34 7.15 -8.90
CA PRO A 139 -0.56 8.27 -9.14
C PRO A 139 -0.29 9.41 -8.14
N LYS A 140 -0.30 10.64 -8.63
CA LYS A 140 0.04 11.86 -7.87
C LYS A 140 -1.20 12.59 -7.34
N THR A 141 -2.36 12.23 -7.85
CA THR A 141 -3.65 12.85 -7.52
C THR A 141 -4.71 11.78 -7.30
N MET A 142 -5.76 12.14 -6.54
CA MET A 142 -6.92 11.26 -6.36
C MET A 142 -7.59 10.90 -7.69
N ARG A 143 -7.56 11.80 -8.68
CA ARG A 143 -8.09 11.54 -10.03
C ARG A 143 -7.28 10.46 -10.74
N GLU A 144 -5.96 10.59 -10.76
CA GLU A 144 -5.06 9.58 -11.35
C GLU A 144 -5.18 8.23 -10.64
N ILE A 145 -5.45 8.21 -9.32
CA ILE A 145 -5.74 6.97 -8.59
C ILE A 145 -6.95 6.28 -9.20
N PHE A 146 -8.08 6.98 -9.35
CA PHE A 146 -9.29 6.38 -9.89
C PHE A 146 -9.13 5.95 -11.36
N GLU A 147 -8.42 6.73 -12.18
CA GLU A 147 -8.07 6.34 -13.55
C GLU A 147 -7.20 5.07 -13.58
N SER A 148 -6.23 4.97 -12.66
CA SER A 148 -5.37 3.77 -12.52
C SER A 148 -6.14 2.55 -12.02
N MET A 149 -7.18 2.76 -11.21
CA MET A 149 -8.05 1.70 -10.70
C MET A 149 -9.04 1.20 -11.76
N GLU A 150 -9.51 2.07 -12.66
CA GLU A 150 -10.35 1.65 -13.80
C GLU A 150 -9.54 0.82 -14.80
N ALA A 151 -8.25 1.11 -14.96
CA ALA A 151 -7.32 0.28 -15.72
C ALA A 151 -6.95 -1.04 -15.00
N PHE A 152 -7.17 -1.14 -13.68
CA PHE A 152 -6.89 -2.33 -12.90
C PHE A 152 -8.05 -3.34 -13.02
N SER A 153 -7.94 -4.26 -13.98
CA SER A 153 -8.84 -5.41 -14.07
C SER A 153 -8.42 -6.49 -13.08
N PRO A 154 -9.29 -6.95 -12.16
CA PRO A 154 -8.98 -8.06 -11.25
C PRO A 154 -8.75 -9.40 -11.99
N ALA A 155 -9.04 -9.48 -13.29
CA ALA A 155 -8.75 -10.66 -14.11
C ALA A 155 -7.24 -10.86 -14.38
N ASP A 156 -6.43 -9.79 -14.34
CA ASP A 156 -4.99 -9.87 -14.63
C ASP A 156 -4.13 -10.20 -13.39
N GLY A 157 -4.78 -10.47 -12.25
CA GLY A 157 -4.12 -10.98 -11.04
C GLY A 157 -3.90 -12.51 -11.03
N SER A 158 -4.33 -13.23 -12.07
CA SER A 158 -4.17 -14.67 -12.17
C SER A 158 -3.11 -15.06 -13.21
N LEU A 159 -2.09 -15.75 -12.73
CA LEU A 159 -1.15 -16.55 -13.51
C LEU A 159 -1.93 -17.41 -14.52
N GLN A 160 -1.49 -17.41 -15.78
CA GLN A 160 -1.91 -18.37 -16.80
C GLN A 160 -1.87 -19.81 -16.24
N GLY A 161 -3.07 -20.37 -16.06
CA GLY A 161 -3.29 -21.79 -15.83
C GLY A 161 -4.46 -22.20 -16.71
N GLY A 162 -4.16 -22.65 -17.93
CA GLY A 162 -5.16 -23.21 -18.84
C GLY A 162 -5.79 -24.45 -18.24
N GLY A 163 -7.12 -24.41 -18.13
CA GLY A 163 -7.95 -25.53 -17.70
C GLY A 163 -9.31 -25.42 -18.37
N GLU A 164 -9.40 -25.91 -19.60
CA GLU A 164 -10.67 -26.20 -20.26
C GLU A 164 -11.40 -27.28 -19.46
N GLY A 165 -12.67 -27.04 -19.12
CA GLY A 165 -13.47 -27.99 -18.34
C GLY A 165 -14.89 -27.55 -18.05
N ALA A 166 -15.76 -27.71 -19.06
CA ALA A 166 -17.15 -28.15 -18.97
C ALA A 166 -18.10 -27.56 -17.89
N GLY A 167 -19.04 -26.73 -18.37
CA GLY A 167 -20.48 -26.86 -18.12
C GLY A 167 -21.00 -26.95 -16.68
N ALA A 168 -21.50 -25.82 -16.16
CA ALA A 168 -22.52 -25.82 -15.10
C ALA A 168 -23.42 -24.57 -15.17
N ALA A 169 -24.72 -24.83 -15.18
CA ALA A 169 -25.91 -23.97 -15.01
C ALA A 169 -25.75 -22.45 -14.76
N HIS A 170 -26.47 -21.65 -15.56
CA HIS A 170 -26.68 -20.21 -15.39
C HIS A 170 -27.32 -19.84 -14.03
N PRO A 171 -26.65 -19.04 -13.17
CA PRO A 171 -27.23 -18.31 -12.03
C PRO A 171 -27.32 -16.79 -12.30
N GLY A 172 -27.32 -16.38 -13.58
CA GLY A 172 -26.83 -15.07 -14.02
C GLY A 172 -27.58 -13.81 -13.56
N GLY A 173 -28.89 -13.87 -13.28
CA GLY A 173 -29.69 -12.66 -13.05
C GLY A 173 -29.40 -11.95 -11.71
N GLN A 174 -29.32 -12.69 -10.61
CA GLN A 174 -29.12 -12.09 -9.27
C GLN A 174 -27.68 -11.59 -9.06
N GLN A 175 -26.71 -12.31 -9.63
CA GLN A 175 -25.30 -11.96 -9.53
C GLN A 175 -24.98 -10.71 -10.35
N GLN A 176 -25.62 -10.56 -11.52
CA GLN A 176 -25.50 -9.36 -12.35
C GLN A 176 -26.08 -8.12 -11.67
N VAL A 177 -27.28 -8.22 -11.09
CA VAL A 177 -27.90 -7.08 -10.35
C VAL A 177 -27.06 -6.66 -9.15
N ALA A 178 -26.44 -7.62 -8.44
CA ALA A 178 -25.56 -7.32 -7.33
C ALA A 178 -24.28 -6.59 -7.78
N GLN A 179 -23.69 -7.01 -8.91
CA GLN A 179 -22.53 -6.34 -9.52
C GLN A 179 -22.85 -4.91 -9.97
N GLU A 180 -24.00 -4.70 -10.62
CA GLU A 180 -24.46 -3.38 -11.04
C GLU A 180 -24.65 -2.43 -9.85
N ARG A 181 -25.26 -2.91 -8.76
CA ARG A 181 -25.41 -2.12 -7.52
C ARG A 181 -24.06 -1.75 -6.91
N GLN A 182 -23.11 -2.68 -6.89
CA GLN A 182 -21.75 -2.40 -6.41
C GLN A 182 -21.05 -1.35 -7.29
N GLN A 183 -21.21 -1.43 -8.62
CA GLN A 183 -20.67 -0.45 -9.54
C GLN A 183 -21.27 0.94 -9.34
N MET A 184 -22.58 1.04 -9.18
CA MET A 184 -23.26 2.31 -8.87
C MET A 184 -22.77 2.90 -7.54
N GLN A 185 -22.68 2.07 -6.48
CA GLN A 185 -22.18 2.51 -5.19
C GLN A 185 -20.74 3.05 -5.29
N ARG A 186 -19.86 2.38 -6.03
CA ARG A 186 -18.48 2.84 -6.27
C ARG A 186 -18.45 4.16 -7.01
N GLN A 187 -19.26 4.33 -8.06
CA GLN A 187 -19.34 5.60 -8.79
C GLN A 187 -19.79 6.76 -7.89
N VAL A 188 -20.79 6.53 -7.03
CA VAL A 188 -21.21 7.53 -6.03
C VAL A 188 -20.05 7.88 -5.09
N GLN A 189 -19.36 6.88 -4.56
CA GLN A 189 -18.21 7.09 -3.68
C GLN A 189 -17.10 7.89 -4.36
N VAL A 190 -16.75 7.57 -5.61
CA VAL A 190 -15.76 8.31 -6.40
C VAL A 190 -16.17 9.77 -6.58
N SER A 191 -17.41 10.05 -7.00
CA SER A 191 -17.88 11.42 -7.17
C SER A 191 -17.89 12.21 -5.86
N LEU A 192 -18.22 11.58 -4.73
CA LEU A 192 -18.14 12.22 -3.41
C LEU A 192 -16.69 12.53 -3.01
N ILE A 193 -15.77 11.59 -3.20
CA ILE A 193 -14.34 11.76 -2.87
C ILE A 193 -13.71 12.86 -3.73
N LEU A 194 -14.03 12.89 -5.03
CA LEU A 194 -13.56 13.92 -5.96
C LEU A 194 -14.32 15.24 -5.84
N LYS A 195 -15.38 15.30 -5.02
CA LYS A 195 -16.29 16.45 -4.88
C LYS A 195 -16.93 16.88 -6.21
N ASP A 196 -17.13 15.93 -7.12
CA ASP A 196 -17.79 16.14 -8.41
C ASP A 196 -19.31 15.94 -8.26
N TYR A 197 -19.94 16.89 -7.56
CA TYR A 197 -21.38 16.89 -7.32
C TYR A 197 -22.23 17.02 -8.60
N PRO A 198 -21.85 17.80 -9.64
CA PRO A 198 -22.62 17.89 -10.87
C PRO A 198 -22.78 16.52 -11.55
N SER A 199 -21.68 15.78 -11.73
CA SER A 199 -21.70 14.45 -12.34
C SER A 199 -22.48 13.44 -11.49
N LEU A 200 -22.36 13.52 -10.16
CA LEU A 200 -23.15 12.70 -9.24
C LEU A 200 -24.66 12.93 -9.42
N MET A 201 -25.09 14.19 -9.43
CA MET A 201 -26.51 14.53 -9.55
C MET A 201 -27.09 14.10 -10.90
N GLU A 202 -26.30 14.19 -11.98
CA GLU A 202 -26.71 13.71 -13.30
C GLU A 202 -26.83 12.18 -13.34
N GLY A 203 -25.86 11.46 -12.75
CA GLY A 203 -25.92 10.01 -12.59
C GLY A 203 -27.15 9.56 -11.80
N LEU A 204 -27.39 10.19 -10.64
CA LEU A 204 -28.55 9.90 -9.81
C LEU A 204 -29.87 10.17 -10.54
N ARG A 205 -29.97 11.28 -11.30
CA ARG A 205 -31.14 11.53 -12.14
C ARG A 205 -31.37 10.42 -13.15
N ARG A 206 -30.32 10.00 -13.86
CA ARG A 206 -30.42 8.92 -14.85
C ARG A 206 -30.80 7.56 -14.24
N TRP A 207 -30.42 7.30 -13.00
CA TRP A 207 -30.73 6.03 -12.33
C TRP A 207 -32.10 6.01 -11.65
N VAL A 208 -32.52 7.14 -11.09
CA VAL A 208 -33.81 7.28 -10.41
C VAL A 208 -34.93 7.54 -11.40
N LEU A 209 -34.66 8.26 -12.49
CA LEU A 209 -35.57 8.49 -13.60
C LEU A 209 -35.25 7.48 -14.69
N HIS A 210 -35.75 6.24 -14.55
CA HIS A 210 -35.61 5.26 -15.61
C HIS A 210 -36.34 5.76 -16.86
N PRO A 211 -35.81 5.59 -18.09
CA PRO A 211 -36.49 6.04 -19.32
C PRO A 211 -37.88 5.42 -19.56
N SER A 212 -38.27 4.41 -18.76
CA SER A 212 -39.62 3.82 -18.76
C SER A 212 -40.68 4.71 -18.12
N ASP A 213 -40.31 5.65 -17.24
CA ASP A 213 -41.25 6.51 -16.52
C ASP A 213 -41.73 7.72 -17.36
N HIS A 214 -41.25 7.84 -18.61
CA HIS A 214 -41.67 8.83 -19.58
C HIS A 214 -42.53 8.25 -20.72
N ALA A 215 -42.92 6.97 -20.64
CA ALA A 215 -43.85 6.33 -21.58
C ALA A 215 -45.26 6.23 -20.97
N VAL A 216 -45.88 7.38 -20.68
CA VAL A 216 -47.34 7.51 -20.46
C VAL A 216 -47.82 8.77 -21.18
#